data_AF-A0A7Y9TEU6-F1
#
_entry.id   AF-A0A7Y9TEU6-F1
#
_cell.length_a   1.000
_cell.length_b   1.000
_cell.length_c   1.000
_cell.angle_alpha   90.00
_cell.angle_beta   90.00
_cell.angle_gamma   90.00
#
_symmetry.space_group_name_H-M   'P 1'
#
loop_
_entity.id
_entity.type
_entity.pdbx_description
1 polymer ?
#
loop_
_entity_poly.entity_id
_entity_poly.type
_entity_poly.pdbx_seq_one_letter_code
_entity_poly.pdbx_strand_id
1 'polypeptide(L)'
;MGDALSSVESYYFSLQSQLDLLLAACTTQQQRDALMSQYVAARQNYWSCINKMFHNDDPAVIALVTQLKAAEALVKQSVAQMGDISKVIDGITKAVAIGVQIAAKAATL
;
A
#
# COMPACT_ATOMS: atom_id res chain seq x y z
N MET A 1 7.16 -3.01 17.95
CA MET A 1 7.57 -3.43 16.60
C MET A 1 6.38 -4.10 15.95
N GLY A 2 5.78 -3.47 14.95
CA GLY A 2 4.63 -4.03 14.25
C GLY A 2 5.16 -4.90 13.13
N ASP A 3 4.69 -6.15 13.07
CA ASP A 3 5.05 -7.13 12.06
C ASP A 3 4.95 -6.51 10.66
N ALA A 4 5.96 -6.73 9.82
CA ALA A 4 5.95 -6.25 8.44
C ALA A 4 4.73 -6.78 7.68
N LEU A 5 4.32 -8.01 8.00
CA LEU A 5 3.08 -8.61 7.49
C LEU A 5 1.87 -7.77 7.90
N SER A 6 1.71 -7.46 9.20
CA SER A 6 0.59 -6.67 9.70
C SER A 6 0.53 -5.27 9.11
N SER A 7 1.67 -4.69 8.73
CA SER A 7 1.72 -3.37 8.10
C SER A 7 1.24 -3.40 6.64
N VAL A 8 1.66 -4.42 5.87
CA VAL A 8 1.18 -4.64 4.50
C VAL A 8 -0.31 -5.04 4.50
N GLU A 9 -0.72 -5.85 5.47
CA GLU A 9 -2.11 -6.23 5.71
C GLU A 9 -3.00 -5.02 5.99
N SER A 10 -2.61 -4.21 6.98
CA SER A 10 -3.34 -3.00 7.36
C SER A 10 -3.49 -2.06 6.16
N TYR A 11 -2.42 -1.87 5.39
CA TYR A 11 -2.46 -1.04 4.18
C TYR A 11 -3.44 -1.60 3.14
N TYR A 12 -3.40 -2.90 2.85
CA TYR A 12 -4.29 -3.53 1.90
C TYR A 12 -5.77 -3.40 2.32
N PHE A 13 -6.10 -3.69 3.58
CA PHE A 13 -7.47 -3.57 4.08
C PHE A 13 -7.95 -2.11 4.12
N SER A 14 -7.06 -1.18 4.48
CA SER A 14 -7.31 0.27 4.44
C SER A 14 -7.65 0.72 3.01
N LEU A 15 -6.86 0.30 2.02
CA LEU A 15 -7.13 0.58 0.62
C LEU A 15 -8.43 -0.07 0.14
N GLN A 16 -8.70 -1.32 0.52
CA GLN A 16 -9.93 -2.03 0.19
C GLN A 16 -11.17 -1.31 0.73
N SER A 17 -11.14 -0.87 1.99
CA SER A 17 -12.27 -0.15 2.60
C SER A 17 -12.58 1.21 1.96
N GLN A 18 -11.57 1.82 1.32
CA GLN A 18 -11.70 3.12 0.66
C GLN A 18 -11.88 2.98 -0.87
N LEU A 19 -11.81 1.77 -1.40
CA LEU A 19 -11.76 1.52 -2.84
C LEU A 19 -12.99 2.07 -3.58
N ASP A 20 -14.20 1.90 -3.03
CA ASP A 20 -15.42 2.42 -3.63
C ASP A 20 -15.43 3.95 -3.69
N LEU A 21 -14.97 4.63 -2.63
CA LEU A 21 -14.85 6.08 -2.59
C LEU A 21 -13.82 6.58 -3.62
N LEU A 22 -12.68 5.91 -3.70
CA LEU A 22 -11.61 6.23 -4.64
C LEU A 22 -12.06 6.04 -6.10
N LEU A 23 -12.76 4.94 -6.40
CA LEU A 23 -13.32 4.67 -7.72
C LEU A 23 -14.39 5.69 -8.11
N ALA A 24 -15.23 6.13 -7.15
CA ALA A 24 -16.21 7.19 -7.37
C ALA A 24 -15.55 8.55 -7.68
N ALA A 25 -14.39 8.83 -7.08
CA ALA A 25 -13.62 10.04 -7.32
C ALA A 25 -12.84 10.03 -8.65
N CYS A 26 -12.61 8.86 -9.26
CA CYS A 26 -11.95 8.76 -10.56
C CYS A 26 -12.85 9.26 -11.69
N THR A 27 -12.45 10.37 -12.32
CA THR A 27 -13.20 11.01 -13.41
C THR A 27 -12.87 10.41 -14.78
N THR A 28 -11.75 9.70 -14.91
CA THR A 28 -11.33 9.04 -16.16
C THR A 28 -11.15 7.54 -16.00
N GLN A 29 -11.27 6.79 -17.10
CA GLN A 29 -11.01 5.35 -17.11
C GLN A 29 -9.55 5.05 -16.73
N GLN A 30 -8.61 5.87 -17.20
CA GLN A 30 -7.18 5.71 -16.91
C GLN A 30 -6.88 5.82 -15.40
N GLN A 31 -7.58 6.68 -14.67
CA GLN A 31 -7.47 6.77 -13.21
C GLN A 31 -8.02 5.51 -12.51
N ARG A 32 -9.15 4.97 -13.00
CA ARG A 32 -9.73 3.72 -12.47
C ARG A 32 -8.81 2.54 -12.71
N ASP A 33 -8.25 2.44 -13.91
CA ASP A 33 -7.33 1.38 -14.29
C ASP A 33 -6.04 1.45 -13.44
N ALA A 34 -5.51 2.65 -13.23
CA ALA A 34 -4.36 2.88 -12.36
C ALA A 34 -4.67 2.45 -10.92
N LEU A 35 -5.79 2.91 -10.34
CA LEU A 35 -6.21 2.55 -8.99
C LEU A 35 -6.40 1.04 -8.82
N MET A 36 -7.08 0.39 -9.78
CA MET A 36 -7.30 -1.06 -9.75
C MET A 36 -5.99 -1.84 -9.88
N SER A 37 -5.08 -1.40 -10.74
CA SER A 37 -3.74 -1.98 -10.86
C SER A 37 -2.98 -1.91 -9.53
N GLN A 38 -3.00 -0.75 -8.86
CA GLN A 38 -2.39 -0.58 -7.55
C GLN A 38 -3.05 -1.46 -6.47
N TYR A 39 -4.37 -1.59 -6.49
CA TYR A 39 -5.10 -2.47 -5.58
C TYR A 39 -4.71 -3.94 -5.76
N VAL A 40 -4.62 -4.42 -7.01
CA VAL A 40 -4.18 -5.79 -7.32
C VAL A 40 -2.74 -6.01 -6.85
N ALA A 41 -1.84 -5.04 -7.07
CA ALA A 41 -0.47 -5.12 -6.60
C ALA A 41 -0.37 -5.15 -5.06
N ALA A 42 -1.14 -4.30 -4.35
CA ALA A 42 -1.22 -4.34 -2.88
C ALA A 42 -1.68 -5.72 -2.37
N ARG A 43 -2.68 -6.32 -3.02
CA ARG A 43 -3.15 -7.67 -2.72
C ARG A 43 -2.05 -8.70 -2.94
N GLN A 44 -1.38 -8.68 -4.08
CA GLN A 44 -0.29 -9.61 -4.39
C GLN A 44 0.85 -9.51 -3.37
N ASN A 45 1.22 -8.30 -2.96
CA ASN A 45 2.22 -8.07 -1.92
C ASN A 45 1.80 -8.74 -0.61
N TYR A 46 0.57 -8.50 -0.14
CA TYR A 46 0.06 -9.14 1.07
C TYR A 46 0.12 -10.67 1.00
N TRP A 47 -0.37 -11.28 -0.08
CA TRP A 47 -0.31 -12.74 -0.26
C TRP A 47 1.12 -13.29 -0.36
N SER A 48 2.03 -12.53 -0.97
CA SER A 48 3.46 -12.86 -1.03
C SER A 48 4.12 -12.76 0.35
N CYS A 49 3.61 -11.90 1.24
CA CYS A 49 4.09 -11.74 2.60
C CYS A 49 3.53 -12.81 3.56
N ILE A 50 2.25 -13.21 3.43
CA ILE A 50 1.58 -14.17 4.35
C ILE A 50 2.35 -15.49 4.49
N ASN A 51 2.93 -15.98 3.39
CA ASN A 51 3.63 -17.27 3.37
C ASN A 51 5.13 -17.16 3.70
N LYS A 52 5.60 -16.01 4.18
CA LYS A 52 7.02 -15.73 4.41
C LYS A 52 7.29 -15.38 5.87
N MET A 53 8.43 -15.87 6.36
CA MET A 53 8.92 -15.52 7.69
C MET A 53 9.68 -14.19 7.59
N PHE A 54 9.17 -13.15 8.25
CA PHE A 54 9.87 -11.88 8.31
C PHE A 54 10.85 -11.87 9.47
N HIS A 55 12.12 -11.58 9.19
CA HIS A 55 13.05 -11.13 10.22
C HIS A 55 12.69 -9.67 10.58
N ASN A 56 11.69 -9.53 11.44
CA ASN A 56 11.17 -8.22 11.86
C ASN A 56 12.18 -7.36 12.64
N ASP A 57 13.33 -7.95 13.04
CA ASP A 57 14.49 -7.25 13.61
C ASP A 57 15.46 -6.69 12.55
N ASP A 58 15.25 -6.99 11.26
CA ASP A 58 16.07 -6.45 10.18
C ASP A 58 15.81 -4.93 10.04
N PRO A 59 16.85 -4.07 10.19
CA PRO A 59 16.69 -2.62 10.11
C PRO A 59 16.15 -2.14 8.76
N ALA A 60 16.40 -2.87 7.67
CA ALA A 60 15.82 -2.56 6.36
C ALA A 60 14.32 -2.83 6.32
N VAL A 61 13.86 -3.92 6.94
CA VAL A 61 12.43 -4.23 7.07
C VAL A 61 11.73 -3.19 7.93
N ILE A 62 12.34 -2.79 9.06
CA ILE A 62 11.81 -1.74 9.94
C ILE A 62 11.71 -0.39 9.21
N ALA A 63 12.73 -0.04 8.43
CA ALA A 63 12.73 1.19 7.63
C ALA A 63 11.60 1.19 6.58
N LEU A 64 11.42 0.08 5.87
CA LEU A 64 10.35 -0.07 4.88
C LEU A 64 8.96 -0.03 5.51
N VAL A 65 8.76 -0.68 6.67
CA VAL A 65 7.50 -0.60 7.42
C VAL A 65 7.19 0.83 7.85
N THR A 66 8.21 1.58 8.28
CA THR A 66 8.04 2.99 8.67
C THR A 66 7.65 3.85 7.47
N GLN A 67 8.28 3.63 6.31
CA GLN A 67 7.93 4.31 5.07
C GLN A 67 6.51 3.95 4.61
N LEU A 68 6.09 2.70 4.72
CA LEU A 68 4.75 2.25 4.35
C LEU A 68 3.69 2.95 5.19
N LYS A 69 3.90 3.05 6.51
CA LYS A 69 2.98 3.76 7.42
C LYS A 69 2.89 5.26 7.11
N ALA A 70 4.02 5.89 6.81
CA ALA A 70 4.04 7.28 6.39
C ALA A 70 3.28 7.49 5.08
N ALA A 71 3.47 6.60 4.11
CA ALA A 71 2.74 6.63 2.84
C ALA A 71 1.24 6.38 3.04
N GLU A 72 0.85 5.46 3.91
CA GLU A 72 -0.56 5.22 4.25
C GLU A 72 -1.21 6.47 4.88
N ALA A 73 -0.51 7.15 5.80
CA ALA A 73 -0.99 8.38 6.40
C ALA A 73 -1.19 9.49 5.36
N LEU A 74 -0.26 9.62 4.41
CA LEU A 74 -0.38 10.55 3.28
C LEU A 74 -1.55 10.20 2.36
N VAL A 75 -1.79 8.92 2.10
CA VAL A 75 -2.96 8.46 1.32
C VAL A 75 -4.24 8.82 2.04
N LYS A 76 -4.38 8.50 3.35
CA LYS A 76 -5.56 8.88 4.14
C LYS A 76 -5.80 10.38 4.15
N GLN A 77 -4.74 11.18 4.29
CA GLN A 77 -4.85 12.63 4.23
C GLN A 77 -5.28 13.12 2.84
N SER A 78 -4.72 12.55 1.77
CA SER A 78 -5.07 12.90 0.39
C SER A 78 -6.51 12.51 0.07
N VAL A 79 -6.99 11.37 0.58
CA VAL A 79 -8.39 10.94 0.49
C VAL A 79 -9.30 11.90 1.25
N ALA A 80 -8.94 12.29 2.48
CA ALA A 80 -9.72 13.25 3.25
C ALA A 80 -9.78 14.65 2.60
N GLN A 81 -8.75 15.01 1.84
CA GLN A 81 -8.68 16.30 1.14
C GLN A 81 -9.32 16.28 -0.24
N MET A 82 -9.63 15.09 -0.80
CA MET A 82 -10.45 14.72 -1.99
C MET A 82 -10.55 15.68 -3.20
N GLY A 83 -9.69 16.69 -3.30
CA GLY A 83 -9.71 17.70 -4.35
C GLY A 83 -8.93 17.27 -5.59
N ASP A 84 -8.05 16.27 -5.48
CA ASP A 84 -7.23 15.77 -6.59
C ASP A 84 -6.96 14.26 -6.45
N ILE A 85 -7.82 13.46 -7.08
CA ILE A 85 -7.71 11.99 -7.11
C ILE A 85 -6.38 11.51 -7.70
N SER A 86 -5.72 12.32 -8.55
CA SER A 86 -4.42 11.95 -9.14
C SER A 86 -3.33 11.91 -8.06
N LYS A 87 -3.33 12.87 -7.13
CA LYS A 87 -2.40 12.87 -5.99
C LYS A 87 -2.63 11.69 -5.05
N VAL A 88 -3.89 11.30 -4.88
CA VAL A 88 -4.24 10.12 -4.09
C VAL A 88 -3.69 8.86 -4.76
N ILE A 89 -3.87 8.71 -6.08
CA ILE A 89 -3.31 7.61 -6.86
C ILE A 89 -1.77 7.59 -6.80
N ASP A 90 -1.10 8.74 -6.85
CA ASP A 90 0.36 8.83 -6.69
C ASP A 90 0.81 8.37 -5.29
N GLY A 91 0.08 8.77 -4.25
CA GLY A 91 0.33 8.32 -2.88
C GLY A 91 0.16 6.81 -2.72
N ILE A 92 -0.91 6.26 -3.30
CA ILE A 92 -1.17 4.82 -3.34
C ILE A 92 -0.05 4.11 -4.08
N THR A 93 0.37 4.61 -5.24
CA THR A 93 1.46 4.03 -6.04
C THR A 93 2.76 3.95 -5.25
N LYS A 94 3.11 5.00 -4.49
CA LYS A 94 4.29 4.99 -3.62
C LYS A 94 4.17 3.96 -2.50
N ALA A 95 3.03 3.88 -1.83
CA ALA A 95 2.79 2.91 -0.76
C ALA A 95 2.85 1.46 -1.29
N VAL A 96 2.25 1.19 -2.45
CA VAL A 96 2.34 -0.11 -3.12
C VAL A 96 3.79 -0.45 -3.47
N ALA A 97 4.56 0.49 -4.02
CA ALA A 97 5.98 0.26 -4.34
C ALA A 97 6.81 -0.09 -3.10
N ILE A 98 6.52 0.52 -1.94
CA ILE A 98 7.15 0.15 -0.67
C ILE A 98 6.70 -1.27 -0.25
N GLY A 99 5.42 -1.59 -0.39
CA GLY A 99 4.89 -2.93 -0.15
C GLY A 99 5.56 -4.01 -1.01
N VAL A 100 5.87 -3.72 -2.27
CA VAL A 100 6.63 -4.62 -3.17
C VAL A 100 8.03 -4.86 -2.62
N GLN A 101 8.71 -3.82 -2.14
CA GLN A 101 10.04 -3.96 -1.55
C GLN A 101 10.03 -4.79 -0.27
N ILE A 102 8.98 -4.64 0.56
CA ILE A 102 8.78 -5.49 1.75
C ILE A 102 8.58 -6.94 1.33
N ALA A 103 7.70 -7.20 0.37
CA ALA A 103 7.43 -8.55 -0.14
C ALA A 103 8.69 -9.20 -0.77
N ALA A 104 9.48 -8.42 -1.51
CA ALA A 104 10.75 -8.88 -2.06
C ALA A 104 11.76 -9.26 -0.97
N LYS A 105 11.86 -8.45 0.10
CA LYS A 105 12.71 -8.77 1.26
C LYS A 105 12.25 -10.03 1.98
N ALA A 106 10.94 -10.22 2.11
CA ALA A 106 10.33 -11.44 2.66
C ALA A 106 10.67 -12.69 1.84
N ALA A 107 10.80 -12.55 0.52
CA ALA A 107 11.11 -13.66 -0.36
C ALA A 107 12.58 -14.11 -0.30
N THR A 108 13.48 -13.21 0.13
CA THR A 108 14.94 -13.43 0.17
C THR A 108 15.50 -13.78 1.55
N LEU A 109 14.68 -13.71 2.61
CA LEU A 109 15.02 -14.14 3.96
C LEU A 109 14.57 -15.59 4.18
#